data_AF-A0A7S1CV84-F1
#
_entry.id   AF-A0A7S1CV84-F1
#
_cell.length_a   1.000
_cell.length_b   1.000
_cell.length_c   1.000
_cell.angle_alpha   90.00
_cell.angle_beta   90.00
_cell.angle_gamma   90.00
#
_symmetry.space_group_name_H-M   'P 1'
#
loop_
_entity.id
_entity.type
_entity.pdbx_description
1 polymer ?
#
loop_
_entity_poly.entity_id
_entity_poly.type
_entity_poly.pdbx_seq_one_letter_code
_entity_poly.pdbx_strand_id
1 'polypeptide(L)'
;CEVGVHKRPLKIAMLLSGGVDSSVALALLRAAGHEVTAFYLQIWFQEDFRNTWDACPWEEDLAYCNAVCDALDVPLKTVHLSSEYWDRVVDHSIGEVKAGRTPNP
;
A
#
# COMPACT_ATOMS: atom_id res chain seq x y z
N CYS A 1 -11.69 -35.98 -8.42
CA CYS A 1 -12.70 -35.16 -7.70
C CYS A 1 -12.38 -33.70 -7.92
N GLU A 2 -12.90 -33.11 -8.99
CA GLU A 2 -12.75 -31.68 -9.26
C GLU A 2 -13.98 -30.97 -8.71
N VAL A 3 -13.82 -30.31 -7.56
CA VAL A 3 -14.84 -29.36 -7.08
C VAL A 3 -14.60 -28.06 -7.83
N GLY A 4 -15.05 -28.01 -9.09
CA GLY A 4 -15.06 -26.83 -9.92
C GLY A 4 -16.06 -25.82 -9.39
N VAL A 5 -15.67 -25.01 -8.41
CA VAL A 5 -16.33 -23.73 -8.19
C VAL A 5 -15.77 -22.78 -9.24
N HIS A 6 -16.45 -22.66 -10.37
CA HIS A 6 -16.22 -21.55 -11.29
C HIS A 6 -16.62 -20.25 -10.58
N LYS A 7 -15.72 -19.72 -9.74
CA LYS A 7 -15.86 -18.37 -9.19
C LYS A 7 -15.72 -17.43 -10.38
N ARG A 8 -16.78 -16.65 -10.63
CA ARG A 8 -16.72 -15.56 -11.61
C ARG A 8 -15.53 -14.66 -11.29
N PRO A 9 -14.76 -14.19 -12.29
CA PRO A 9 -13.69 -13.25 -12.07
C PRO A 9 -14.25 -12.00 -11.40
N LEU A 10 -13.66 -11.62 -10.26
CA LEU A 10 -13.98 -10.41 -9.53
C LEU A 10 -13.08 -9.27 -9.99
N LYS A 11 -13.57 -8.04 -9.87
CA LYS A 11 -12.77 -6.82 -9.98
C LYS A 11 -12.26 -6.45 -8.60
N ILE A 12 -10.94 -6.40 -8.43
CA ILE A 12 -10.30 -6.22 -7.11
C ILE A 12 -9.36 -5.01 -7.17
N ALA A 13 -9.58 -4.06 -6.28
CA ALA A 13 -8.60 -3.04 -5.95
C ALA A 13 -7.72 -3.58 -4.81
N MET A 14 -6.43 -3.71 -5.06
CA MET A 14 -5.50 -4.26 -4.08
C MET A 14 -4.44 -3.23 -3.68
N LEU A 15 -4.18 -3.11 -2.38
CA LEU A 15 -3.08 -2.28 -1.89
C LEU A 15 -1.77 -3.05 -1.93
N LEU A 16 -0.72 -2.43 -2.48
CA LEU A 16 0.67 -2.88 -2.37
C LEU A 16 1.45 -1.92 -1.48
N SER A 17 2.30 -2.48 -0.63
CA SER A 17 3.18 -1.70 0.25
C SER A 17 4.65 -1.75 -0.17
N GLY A 18 5.01 -2.57 -1.16
CA GLY A 18 6.40 -2.93 -1.48
C GLY A 18 6.88 -4.18 -0.74
N GLY A 19 6.11 -4.67 0.23
CA GLY A 19 6.43 -5.87 1.00
C GLY A 19 6.05 -7.19 0.31
N VAL A 20 6.68 -8.28 0.78
CA VAL A 20 6.49 -9.65 0.26
C VAL A 20 5.04 -10.12 0.40
N ASP A 21 4.39 -9.88 1.55
CA ASP A 21 3.03 -10.36 1.79
C ASP A 21 2.03 -9.83 0.75
N SER A 22 2.08 -8.51 0.50
CA SER A 22 1.24 -7.86 -0.51
C SER A 22 1.56 -8.34 -1.93
N SER A 23 2.83 -8.64 -2.21
CA SER A 23 3.26 -9.15 -3.51
C SER A 23 2.75 -10.57 -3.78
N VAL A 24 2.86 -11.45 -2.78
CA VAL A 24 2.36 -12.83 -2.85
C VAL A 24 0.83 -12.83 -2.97
N ALA A 25 0.13 -12.01 -2.19
CA ALA A 25 -1.32 -11.90 -2.29
C ALA A 25 -1.77 -11.43 -3.69
N LEU A 26 -1.05 -10.50 -4.33
CA LEU A 26 -1.35 -10.07 -5.69
C LEU A 26 -1.15 -11.21 -6.69
N ALA A 27 -0.04 -11.92 -6.58
CA ALA A 27 0.24 -13.09 -7.43
C ALA A 27 -0.85 -14.17 -7.30
N LEU A 28 -1.32 -14.43 -6.07
CA LEU A 28 -2.41 -15.39 -5.83
C LEU A 28 -3.74 -14.95 -6.46
N LEU A 29 -4.10 -13.67 -6.34
CA LEU A 29 -5.33 -13.14 -6.96
C LEU A 29 -5.25 -13.20 -8.50
N ARG A 30 -4.09 -12.88 -9.07
CA ARG A 30 -3.86 -12.98 -10.51
C ARG A 30 -3.94 -14.43 -10.99
N ALA A 31 -3.29 -15.36 -10.29
CA ALA A 31 -3.32 -16.79 -10.59
C ALA A 31 -4.72 -17.41 -10.46
N ALA A 32 -5.56 -16.88 -9.56
CA ALA A 32 -6.96 -17.25 -9.42
C ALA A 32 -7.86 -16.70 -10.56
N GLY A 33 -7.31 -15.94 -11.51
CA GLY A 33 -8.03 -15.42 -12.67
C GLY A 33 -8.86 -14.17 -12.40
N HIS A 34 -8.56 -13.40 -11.35
CA HIS A 34 -9.26 -12.15 -11.06
C HIS A 34 -8.71 -10.96 -11.87
N GLU A 35 -9.57 -9.95 -12.07
CA GLU A 35 -9.20 -8.67 -12.67
C GLU A 35 -8.73 -7.75 -11.54
N VAL A 36 -7.41 -7.59 -11.39
CA VAL A 36 -6.83 -6.83 -10.28
C VAL A 36 -6.26 -5.51 -10.78
N THR A 37 -6.48 -4.44 -10.02
CA THR A 37 -5.74 -3.18 -10.13
C THR A 37 -5.02 -2.94 -8.81
N ALA A 38 -3.72 -2.74 -8.87
CA ALA A 38 -2.89 -2.45 -7.71
C ALA A 38 -2.88 -0.95 -7.41
N PHE A 39 -2.79 -0.61 -6.13
CA PHE A 39 -2.70 0.76 -5.63
C PHE A 39 -1.60 0.86 -4.58
N TYR A 40 -0.75 1.88 -4.67
CA TYR A 40 0.21 2.25 -3.65
C TYR A 40 -0.28 3.51 -2.94
N LEU A 41 -0.38 3.48 -1.60
CA LEU A 41 -0.79 4.64 -0.82
C LEU A 41 0.45 5.41 -0.36
N GLN A 42 0.62 6.62 -0.88
CA GLN A 42 1.66 7.52 -0.41
C GLN A 42 1.09 8.41 0.69
N ILE A 43 1.46 8.11 1.94
CA ILE A 43 0.91 8.75 3.16
C ILE A 43 1.91 9.60 3.95
N TRP A 44 3.19 9.58 3.61
CA TRP A 44 4.22 10.32 4.34
C TRP A 44 4.54 11.67 3.69
N PHE A 45 4.58 12.71 4.51
CA PHE A 45 5.01 14.06 4.13
C PHE A 45 6.52 14.14 3.97
N GLN A 46 6.99 14.59 2.81
CA GLN A 46 8.41 14.70 2.48
C GLN A 46 8.92 16.14 2.43
N GLU A 47 8.05 17.14 2.34
CA GLU A 47 8.50 18.52 2.08
C GLU A 47 9.38 19.09 3.20
N ASP A 48 9.16 18.70 4.47
CA ASP A 48 9.93 19.20 5.62
C ASP A 48 11.08 18.27 6.06
N PHE A 49 11.11 17.01 5.61
CA PHE A 49 12.06 15.98 6.09
C PHE A 49 13.29 15.75 5.20
N ARG A 50 13.38 16.45 4.05
CA ARG A 50 14.56 16.44 3.16
C ARG A 50 15.88 16.81 3.85
N ASN A 51 15.80 17.42 5.04
CA ASN A 51 16.94 17.88 5.82
C ASN A 51 17.56 16.79 6.72
N THR A 52 16.94 15.60 6.79
CA THR A 52 17.29 14.55 7.78
C THR A 52 17.57 13.17 7.19
N TRP A 53 17.15 12.91 5.95
CA TRP A 53 17.33 11.61 5.30
C TRP A 53 17.85 11.79 3.86
N ASP A 54 18.95 11.12 3.53
CA ASP A 54 19.60 11.17 2.22
C ASP A 54 18.79 10.48 1.10
N ALA A 55 17.79 9.66 1.46
CA ALA A 55 16.92 8.95 0.52
C ALA A 55 15.48 8.90 1.04
N CYS A 56 14.51 9.06 0.14
CA CYS A 56 13.09 8.97 0.43
C CYS A 56 12.64 7.49 0.50
N PRO A 57 12.17 6.96 1.66
CA PRO A 57 11.86 5.53 1.79
C PRO A 57 10.78 5.02 0.82
N TRP A 58 9.82 5.87 0.45
CA TRP A 58 8.71 5.47 -0.42
C TRP A 58 9.13 5.20 -1.88
N GLU A 59 10.26 5.75 -2.34
CA GLU A 59 10.73 5.54 -3.71
C GLU A 59 11.15 4.09 -3.93
N GLU A 60 11.84 3.50 -2.95
CA GLU A 60 12.26 2.10 -2.97
C GLU A 60 11.04 1.17 -2.90
N ASP A 61 10.10 1.44 -1.98
CA ASP A 61 8.84 0.68 -1.89
C ASP A 61 8.05 0.73 -3.20
N LEU A 62 7.97 1.91 -3.82
CA LEU A 62 7.28 2.09 -5.09
C LEU A 62 8.01 1.36 -6.23
N ALA A 63 9.34 1.34 -6.23
CA ALA A 63 10.12 0.56 -7.19
C ALA A 63 9.82 -0.94 -7.07
N TYR A 64 9.73 -1.48 -5.85
CA TYR A 64 9.31 -2.88 -5.64
C TYR A 64 7.88 -3.12 -6.10
N CYS A 65 6.94 -2.21 -5.82
CA CYS A 65 5.56 -2.32 -6.30
C CYS A 65 5.50 -2.37 -7.83
N ASN A 66 6.24 -1.50 -8.53
CA ASN A 66 6.31 -1.49 -9.99
C ASN A 66 6.86 -2.83 -10.51
N ALA A 67 8.01 -3.29 -9.98
CA ALA A 67 8.62 -4.54 -10.42
C ALA A 67 7.68 -5.76 -10.29
N VAL A 68 6.92 -5.84 -9.20
CA VAL A 68 5.93 -6.91 -8.98
C VAL A 68 4.75 -6.79 -9.94
N CYS A 69 4.23 -5.57 -10.14
CA CYS A 69 3.11 -5.32 -11.05
C CYS A 69 3.47 -5.61 -12.52
N ASP A 70 4.67 -5.19 -12.94
CA ASP A 70 5.20 -5.44 -14.28
C ASP A 70 5.36 -6.95 -14.54
N ALA A 71 5.87 -7.70 -13.55
CA ALA A 71 6.04 -9.15 -13.67
C ALA A 71 4.70 -9.91 -13.78
N LEU A 72 3.60 -9.34 -13.28
CA LEU A 72 2.28 -9.97 -13.25
C LEU A 72 1.30 -9.41 -14.29
N ASP A 73 1.73 -8.41 -15.06
CA ASP A 73 0.90 -7.63 -16.00
C ASP A 73 -0.35 -7.06 -15.31
N VAL A 74 -0.12 -6.32 -14.21
CA VAL A 74 -1.16 -5.68 -13.39
C VAL A 74 -0.94 -4.17 -13.38
N PRO A 75 -1.97 -3.34 -13.62
CA PRO A 75 -1.84 -1.89 -13.53
C PRO A 75 -1.63 -1.43 -12.09
N LEU A 76 -0.65 -0.55 -11.86
CA LEU A 76 -0.38 0.12 -10.60
C LEU A 76 -0.80 1.60 -10.64
N LYS A 77 -1.40 2.09 -9.56
CA LYS A 77 -1.74 3.51 -9.37
C LYS A 77 -1.26 4.01 -8.02
N THR A 78 -0.65 5.18 -7.98
CA THR A 78 -0.31 5.85 -6.73
C THR A 78 -1.47 6.74 -6.27
N VAL A 79 -1.80 6.69 -4.99
CA VAL A 79 -2.81 7.55 -4.35
C VAL A 79 -2.14 8.32 -3.24
N HIS A 80 -2.16 9.65 -3.34
CA HIS A 80 -1.63 10.54 -2.31
C HIS A 80 -2.70 10.75 -1.23
N LEU A 81 -2.40 10.37 0.00
CA LEU A 81 -3.29 10.49 1.16
C LEU A 81 -2.56 11.07 2.39
N SER A 82 -1.48 11.82 2.17
CA SER A 82 -0.66 12.35 3.25
C SER A 82 -1.45 13.28 4.18
N SER A 83 -2.29 14.17 3.62
CA SER A 83 -3.13 15.08 4.40
C SER A 83 -4.15 14.33 5.24
N GLU A 84 -4.84 13.35 4.65
CA GLU A 84 -5.84 12.54 5.33
C GLU A 84 -5.22 11.71 6.45
N TYR A 85 -4.03 11.16 6.24
CA TYR A 85 -3.29 10.40 7.26
C TYR A 85 -2.85 11.31 8.40
N TRP A 86 -2.39 12.53 8.09
CA TRP A 86 -2.02 13.52 9.10
C TRP A 86 -3.21 13.87 10.00
N ASP A 87 -4.33 14.29 9.40
CA ASP A 87 -5.51 14.78 10.11
C ASP A 87 -6.17 13.70 10.96
N ARG A 88 -6.13 12.44 10.51
CA ARG A 88 -6.90 11.35 11.13
C ARG A 88 -6.10 10.46 12.06
N VAL A 89 -4.79 10.35 11.85
CA VAL A 89 -3.92 9.41 12.57
C VAL A 89 -2.83 10.14 13.33
N VAL A 90 -2.05 10.99 12.65
CA VAL A 90 -0.89 11.64 13.26
C VAL A 90 -1.30 12.69 14.29
N ASP A 91 -2.22 13.61 13.95
CA ASP A 91 -2.67 14.66 14.86
C ASP A 91 -3.28 14.08 16.14
N HIS A 92 -4.12 13.05 15.99
CA HIS A 92 -4.68 12.31 17.11
C HIS A 92 -3.57 11.70 18.00
N SER A 93 -2.61 11.00 17.40
CA SER A 93 -1.51 10.35 18.13
C SER A 93 -0.66 11.37 18.89
N ILE A 94 -0.38 12.53 18.29
CA ILE A 94 0.33 13.63 18.97
C ILE A 94 -0.49 14.14 20.16
N GLY A 95 -1.81 14.31 20.01
CA GLY A 95 -2.71 14.71 21.09
C GLY A 95 -2.70 13.74 22.27
N GLU A 96 -2.73 12.44 22.00
CA GLU A 96 -2.68 11.39 23.02
C GLU A 96 -1.33 11.38 23.76
N VAL A 97 -0.22 11.50 23.04
CA VAL A 97 1.13 11.59 23.64
C VAL A 97 1.26 12.83 24.51
N LYS A 98 0.78 14.00 24.05
CA LYS A 98 0.78 15.24 24.86
C LYS A 98 -0.03 15.09 26.15
N ALA A 99 -1.05 14.25 26.14
CA ALA A 99 -1.86 13.95 27.31
C ALA A 99 -1.27 12.81 28.19
N GLY A 100 -0.04 12.38 27.92
CA GLY A 100 0.67 11.35 28.70
C GLY A 100 0.17 9.92 28.43
N ARG A 101 -0.53 9.69 27.33
CA ARG A 101 -1.01 8.35 26.92
C ARG A 101 -0.13 7.76 25.82
N THR A 102 -0.25 6.45 25.63
CA THR A 102 0.43 5.72 24.56
C THR A 102 -0.61 5.32 23.50
N PRO A 103 -0.77 6.13 22.42
CA PRO A 103 -1.72 5.81 21.36
C PRO A 103 -1.26 4.61 20.53
N ASN A 104 -2.22 3.97 19.86
CA ASN A 104 -1.95 3.03 18.78
C ASN A 104 -2.43 3.67 17.46
N PRO A 105 -1.53 4.23 16.64
CA PRO A 105 -1.87 4.84 15.35
C PRO A 105 -2.36 3.81 14.31
#